data_AF-A0A1I3BP56-F1
#
_entry.id   AF-A0A1I3BP56-F1
#
_cell.length_a   1.000
_cell.length_b   1.000
_cell.length_c   1.000
_cell.angle_alpha   90.00
_cell.angle_beta   90.00
_cell.angle_gamma   90.00
#
_symmetry.space_group_name_H-M   'P 1'
#
loop_
_entity.id
_entity.type
_entity.pdbx_description
1 polymer ?
#
loop_
_entity_poly.entity_id
_entity_poly.type
_entity_poly.pdbx_seq_one_letter_code
_entity_poly.pdbx_strand_id
1 'polypeptide(L)'
;MNAIPYQLIIHEQKQLTADEDYMAIENAISFLQMELLKRYALTQNDLTYRNEILSDLLNDRTENREELLQKAAILKLKPTAAYQVVSFTFKDIAAELTTAQKRLFQFRTCFLEQLSRKQLHFTYLARKDKIILTVEQTKEEVN
;
A
#
# COMPACT_ATOMS: atom_id res chain seq x y z
N MET A 1 6.75 1.15 -14.68
CA MET A 1 5.44 0.66 -14.20
C MET A 1 5.44 -0.85 -14.34
N ASN A 2 5.39 -1.62 -13.26
CA ASN A 2 5.24 -3.09 -13.34
C ASN A 2 3.87 -3.43 -12.78
N ALA A 3 2.87 -3.48 -13.66
CA ALA A 3 1.57 -4.04 -13.33
C ALA A 3 1.77 -5.52 -12.98
N ILE A 4 1.13 -5.98 -11.90
CA ILE A 4 0.99 -7.41 -11.64
C ILE A 4 0.27 -7.99 -12.87
N PRO A 5 0.82 -8.99 -13.56
CA PRO A 5 0.17 -9.54 -14.74
C PRO A 5 -1.11 -10.26 -14.31
N TYR A 6 -2.26 -9.64 -14.56
CA TYR A 6 -3.56 -10.28 -14.40
C TYR A 6 -3.82 -11.18 -15.61
N GLN A 7 -4.25 -12.41 -15.36
CA GLN A 7 -4.64 -13.36 -16.41
C GLN A 7 -6.15 -13.57 -16.33
N LEU A 8 -6.83 -13.39 -17.46
CA LEU A 8 -8.21 -13.82 -17.63
C LEU A 8 -8.19 -15.22 -18.24
N ILE A 9 -8.81 -16.18 -17.57
CA ILE A 9 -8.89 -17.57 -18.03
C ILE A 9 -10.35 -17.87 -18.36
N ILE A 10 -10.63 -18.19 -19.62
CA ILE A 10 -11.95 -18.55 -20.13
C ILE A 10 -11.91 -20.04 -20.49
N HIS A 11 -12.91 -20.80 -20.04
CA HIS A 11 -13.03 -22.22 -20.32
C HIS A 11 -14.31 -22.48 -21.10
N GLU A 12 -14.19 -23.21 -22.20
CA GLU A 12 -15.30 -23.66 -23.02
C GLU A 12 -15.69 -25.09 -22.61
N GLN A 13 -16.99 -25.35 -22.40
CA GLN A 13 -17.45 -26.68 -22.00
C GLN A 13 -18.18 -27.47 -23.10
N LYS A 14 -18.98 -26.81 -23.93
CA LYS A 14 -19.89 -27.49 -24.88
C LYS A 14 -19.88 -26.91 -26.29
N GLN A 15 -19.45 -25.67 -26.45
CA GLN A 15 -19.44 -24.96 -27.72
C GLN A 15 -18.20 -24.07 -27.77
N LEU A 16 -17.61 -23.99 -28.96
CA LEU A 16 -16.51 -23.07 -29.26
C LEU A 16 -17.02 -21.62 -29.18
N THR A 17 -16.20 -20.73 -28.63
CA THR A 17 -16.47 -19.29 -28.62
C THR A 17 -16.58 -18.80 -30.06
N ALA A 18 -17.68 -18.11 -30.40
CA ALA A 18 -17.85 -17.57 -31.74
C ALA A 18 -16.99 -16.30 -31.93
N ASP A 19 -16.70 -15.95 -33.19
CA ASP A 19 -15.91 -14.75 -33.51
C ASP A 19 -16.52 -13.46 -32.92
N GLU A 20 -17.85 -13.39 -32.85
CA GLU A 20 -18.58 -12.27 -32.24
C GLU A 20 -18.37 -12.19 -30.71
N ASP A 21 -18.27 -13.34 -30.04
CA ASP A 21 -18.03 -13.43 -28.61
C ASP A 21 -16.59 -13.01 -28.27
N TYR A 22 -15.61 -13.25 -29.15
CA TYR A 22 -14.26 -12.73 -28.97
C TYR A 22 -14.21 -11.20 -28.92
N MET A 23 -15.02 -10.51 -29.73
CA MET A 23 -15.12 -9.04 -29.65
C MET A 23 -15.71 -8.60 -28.31
N ALA A 24 -16.72 -9.31 -27.81
CA ALA A 24 -17.30 -9.03 -26.50
C ALA A 24 -16.29 -9.26 -25.36
N ILE A 25 -15.51 -10.34 -25.44
CA ILE A 25 -14.42 -10.66 -24.51
C ILE A 25 -13.34 -9.57 -24.56
N GLU A 26 -12.92 -9.12 -25.74
CA GLU A 26 -11.93 -8.05 -25.89
C GLU A 26 -12.42 -6.73 -25.29
N ASN A 27 -13.68 -6.37 -25.52
CA ASN A 27 -14.30 -5.19 -24.91
C ASN A 27 -14.35 -5.32 -23.38
N ALA A 28 -14.70 -6.49 -22.85
CA ALA A 28 -14.71 -6.76 -21.42
C ALA A 28 -13.30 -6.67 -20.81
N ILE A 29 -12.28 -7.21 -21.49
CA ILE A 29 -10.88 -7.12 -21.07
C ILE A 29 -10.43 -5.66 -21.02
N SER A 30 -10.73 -4.88 -22.07
CA SER A 30 -10.35 -3.47 -22.16
C SER A 30 -10.98 -2.65 -21.01
N PHE A 31 -12.26 -2.90 -20.73
CA PHE A 31 -12.95 -2.30 -19.59
C PHE A 31 -12.31 -2.67 -18.25
N LEU A 32 -12.03 -3.97 -18.02
CA LEU A 32 -11.38 -4.45 -16.81
C LEU A 32 -10.00 -3.85 -16.60
N GLN A 33 -9.20 -3.72 -17.67
CA GLN A 33 -7.89 -3.10 -17.62
C GLN A 33 -7.98 -1.63 -17.18
N MET A 34 -8.92 -0.86 -17.75
CA MET A 34 -9.16 0.53 -17.35
C MET A 34 -9.59 0.64 -15.88
N GLU A 35 -10.52 -0.20 -15.43
CA GLU A 35 -11.01 -0.16 -14.06
C GLU A 35 -9.91 -0.56 -13.06
N LEU A 36 -9.05 -1.53 -13.40
CA LEU A 36 -7.88 -1.89 -12.60
C LEU A 36 -6.87 -0.74 -12.51
N LEU A 37 -6.58 -0.07 -13.62
CA LEU A 37 -5.71 1.10 -13.65
C LEU A 37 -6.26 2.24 -12.78
N LYS A 38 -7.56 2.50 -12.88
CA LYS A 38 -8.25 3.50 -12.05
C LYS A 38 -8.16 3.16 -10.57
N ARG A 39 -8.47 1.92 -10.18
CA ARG A 39 -8.36 1.47 -8.79
C ARG A 39 -6.95 1.58 -8.25
N TYR A 40 -5.96 1.20 -9.06
CA TYR A 40 -4.55 1.37 -8.71
C TYR A 40 -4.19 2.85 -8.48
N ALA A 41 -4.60 3.74 -9.38
CA ALA A 41 -4.35 5.17 -9.25
C ALA A 41 -4.99 5.76 -7.98
N LEU A 42 -6.24 5.39 -7.69
CA LEU A 42 -6.95 5.81 -6.46
C LEU A 42 -6.24 5.29 -5.20
N THR A 43 -5.84 4.02 -5.21
CA THR A 43 -5.13 3.39 -4.08
C THR A 43 -3.79 4.07 -3.84
N GLN A 44 -3.04 4.35 -4.90
CA GLN A 44 -1.75 5.02 -4.81
C GLN A 44 -1.91 6.45 -4.29
N ASN A 45 -2.97 7.15 -4.68
CA ASN A 45 -3.30 8.49 -4.18
C ASN A 45 -3.62 8.45 -2.68
N ASP A 46 -4.52 7.55 -2.25
CA ASP A 46 -4.86 7.37 -0.83
C ASP A 46 -3.62 7.03 0.02
N LEU A 47 -2.77 6.12 -0.46
CA LEU A 47 -1.50 5.81 0.20
C LEU A 47 -0.57 7.02 0.30
N THR A 48 -0.51 7.85 -0.74
CA THR A 48 0.32 9.06 -0.77
C THR A 48 -0.19 10.08 0.23
N TYR A 49 -1.51 10.32 0.24
CA TYR A 49 -2.17 11.21 1.19
C TYR A 49 -1.95 10.77 2.65
N ARG A 50 -2.12 9.49 2.97
CA ARG A 50 -1.85 8.97 4.32
C ARG A 50 -0.38 9.10 4.73
N ASN A 51 0.54 8.86 3.80
CA ASN A 51 1.97 9.04 4.01
C ASN A 51 2.32 10.51 4.32
N GLU A 52 1.68 11.47 3.63
CA GLU A 52 1.87 12.89 3.90
C GLU A 52 1.39 13.25 5.30
N ILE A 53 0.18 12.84 5.69
CA ILE A 53 -0.35 13.05 7.05
C ILE A 53 0.58 12.48 8.11
N LEU A 54 1.06 11.24 7.93
CA LEU A 54 2.01 10.63 8.85
C LEU A 54 3.32 11.41 8.94
N SER A 55 3.82 11.86 7.80
CA SER A 55 5.03 12.68 7.75
C SER A 55 4.82 13.99 8.50
N ASP A 56 3.67 14.64 8.36
CA ASP A 56 3.37 15.87 9.10
C ASP A 56 3.33 15.62 10.60
N LEU A 57 2.66 14.54 11.04
CA LEU A 57 2.59 14.16 12.45
C LEU A 57 3.98 13.82 13.03
N LEU A 58 4.83 13.11 12.28
CA LEU A 58 6.17 12.74 12.73
C LEU A 58 7.13 13.94 12.81
N ASN A 59 6.90 14.99 12.03
CA ASN A 59 7.74 16.19 12.00
C ASN A 59 7.16 17.36 12.80
N ASP A 60 6.12 17.13 13.60
CA ASP A 60 5.41 18.15 14.39
C ASP A 60 4.91 19.34 13.54
N ARG A 61 4.50 19.06 12.29
CA ARG A 61 3.96 20.05 11.34
C ARG A 61 2.44 20.14 11.46
N THR A 62 1.95 20.29 12.69
CA THR A 62 0.53 20.53 12.96
C THR A 62 0.40 21.91 13.57
N GLU A 63 -0.37 22.77 12.92
CA GLU A 63 -0.50 24.17 13.35
C GLU A 63 -1.36 24.26 14.60
N ASN A 64 -2.38 23.38 14.73
CA ASN A 64 -3.34 23.39 15.83
C ASN A 64 -3.73 21.99 16.32
N ARG A 65 -4.20 21.92 17.58
CA ARG A 65 -4.67 20.68 18.22
C ARG A 65 -5.85 20.03 17.48
N GLU A 66 -6.71 20.83 16.87
CA GLU A 66 -7.84 20.32 16.07
C GLU A 66 -7.35 19.63 14.79
N GLU A 67 -6.35 20.20 14.11
CA GLU A 67 -5.74 19.61 12.92
C GLU A 67 -5.07 18.28 13.26
N LEU A 68 -4.38 18.21 14.41
CA LEU A 68 -3.78 16.98 14.92
C LEU A 68 -4.83 15.89 15.17
N LEU A 69 -5.97 16.22 15.77
CA LEU A 69 -7.06 15.27 16.02
C LEU A 69 -7.68 14.77 14.71
N GLN A 70 -7.87 15.65 13.72
CA GLN A 70 -8.39 15.26 12.40
C GLN A 70 -7.41 14.33 11.67
N LYS A 71 -6.12 14.68 11.63
CA LYS A 71 -5.04 13.87 11.04
C LYS A 71 -4.93 12.50 11.73
N ALA A 72 -5.01 12.46 13.06
CA ALA A 72 -5.04 11.21 13.82
C ALA A 72 -6.27 10.35 13.49
N ALA A 73 -7.46 10.97 13.37
CA ALA A 73 -8.69 10.25 13.02
C ALA A 73 -8.64 9.62 11.62
N ILE A 74 -8.08 10.31 10.62
CA ILE A 74 -7.89 9.77 9.26
C ILE A 74 -7.02 8.52 9.29
N LEU A 75 -5.96 8.52 10.12
CA LEU A 75 -5.06 7.39 10.31
C LEU A 75 -5.60 6.35 11.29
N LYS A 76 -6.81 6.55 11.84
CA LYS A 76 -7.43 5.71 12.88
C LYS A 76 -6.54 5.55 14.13
N LEU A 77 -5.73 6.57 14.42
CA LEU A 77 -4.90 6.63 15.61
C LEU A 77 -5.73 7.20 16.77
N LYS A 78 -5.66 6.55 17.93
CA LYS A 78 -6.15 7.08 19.21
C LYS A 78 -5.21 8.20 19.70
N PRO A 79 -5.71 9.43 19.96
CA PRO A 79 -4.88 10.55 20.40
C PRO A 79 -4.22 10.35 21.78
N THR A 80 -4.77 9.47 22.61
CA THR A 80 -4.33 9.22 23.99
C THR A 80 -3.37 8.04 24.12
N ALA A 81 -3.08 7.31 23.04
CA ALA A 81 -2.18 6.18 23.06
C ALA A 81 -0.74 6.61 22.78
N ALA A 82 0.22 5.97 23.44
CA ALA A 82 1.62 6.11 23.10
C ALA A 82 1.91 5.25 21.86
N TYR A 83 2.63 5.81 20.88
CA TYR A 83 3.03 5.09 19.68
C TYR A 83 4.54 4.94 19.63
N GLN A 84 5.00 3.77 19.22
CA GLN A 84 6.40 3.52 18.94
C GLN A 84 6.65 3.61 17.44
N VAL A 85 7.68 4.36 17.06
CA VAL A 85 8.07 4.55 15.66
C VAL A 85 9.31 3.70 15.38
N VAL A 86 9.20 2.75 14.45
CA VAL A 86 10.29 1.87 14.03
C VAL A 86 10.62 2.18 12.57
N SER A 87 11.85 2.62 12.30
CA SER A 87 12.31 2.95 10.94
C SER A 87 13.23 1.86 10.39
N PHE A 88 12.78 1.18 9.35
CA PHE A 88 13.59 0.27 8.55
C PHE A 88 14.20 1.04 7.38
N THR A 89 15.53 1.14 7.33
CA THR A 89 16.25 1.71 6.19
C THR A 89 16.88 0.59 5.38
N PHE A 90 16.53 0.52 4.10
CA PHE A 90 17.08 -0.48 3.18
C PHE A 90 18.27 0.14 2.45
N LYS A 91 19.46 -0.46 2.58
CA LYS A 91 20.66 -0.07 1.82
C LYS A 91 20.91 -1.12 0.75
N ASP A 92 21.05 -0.67 -0.49
CA ASP A 92 21.47 -1.52 -1.59
C ASP A 92 23.00 -1.68 -1.54
N ILE A 93 23.48 -2.91 -1.42
CA ILE A 93 24.93 -3.22 -1.31
C ILE A 93 25.54 -3.43 -2.70
N ALA A 94 24.73 -3.69 -3.73
CA ALA A 94 25.19 -3.97 -5.09
C ALA A 94 24.49 -3.05 -6.10
N ALA A 95 25.23 -2.08 -6.61
CA ALA A 95 24.78 -1.00 -7.48
C ALA A 95 24.45 -1.43 -8.93
N GLU A 96 23.56 -2.41 -9.13
CA GLU A 96 22.86 -2.59 -10.41
C GLU A 96 21.46 -1.98 -10.30
N LEU A 97 21.40 -0.66 -10.58
CA LEU A 97 20.31 0.24 -10.19
C LEU A 97 18.90 -0.19 -10.62
N THR A 98 18.72 -0.93 -11.71
CA THR A 98 17.39 -1.27 -12.25
C THR A 98 16.82 -2.57 -11.66
N THR A 99 17.64 -3.59 -11.48
CA THR A 99 17.23 -4.89 -10.89
C THR A 99 17.04 -4.76 -9.38
N ALA A 100 17.85 -3.94 -8.73
CA ALA A 100 17.83 -3.75 -7.28
C ALA A 100 16.59 -2.95 -6.81
N GLN A 101 16.22 -1.89 -7.53
CA GLN A 101 14.97 -1.15 -7.28
C GLN A 101 13.71 -2.01 -7.42
N LYS A 102 13.68 -2.90 -8.43
CA LYS A 102 12.56 -3.83 -8.63
C LYS A 102 12.45 -4.83 -7.47
N ARG A 103 13.58 -5.36 -6.99
CA ARG A 103 13.64 -6.27 -5.83
C ARG A 103 13.20 -5.58 -4.53
N LEU A 104 13.66 -4.37 -4.27
CA LEU A 104 13.25 -3.59 -3.09
C LEU A 104 11.75 -3.28 -3.10
N PHE A 105 11.19 -2.92 -4.27
CA PHE A 105 9.75 -2.71 -4.40
C PHE A 105 8.95 -3.99 -4.13
N GLN A 106 9.35 -5.11 -4.72
CA GLN A 106 8.70 -6.41 -4.50
C GLN A 106 8.80 -6.86 -3.04
N PHE A 107 9.97 -6.73 -2.43
CA PHE A 107 10.19 -7.04 -1.02
C PHE A 107 9.31 -6.17 -0.13
N ARG A 108 9.23 -4.86 -0.38
CA ARG A 108 8.37 -3.94 0.37
C ARG A 108 6.90 -4.34 0.28
N THR A 109 6.39 -4.61 -0.92
CA THR A 109 4.99 -5.00 -1.11
C THR A 109 4.70 -6.30 -0.38
N CYS A 110 5.57 -7.31 -0.51
CA CYS A 110 5.42 -8.58 0.19
C CYS A 110 5.50 -8.41 1.71
N PHE A 111 6.45 -7.62 2.23
CA PHE A 111 6.60 -7.35 3.66
C PHE A 111 5.36 -6.65 4.24
N LEU A 112 4.84 -5.63 3.54
CA LEU A 112 3.62 -4.94 3.96
C LEU A 112 2.38 -5.83 3.88
N GLU A 113 2.26 -6.67 2.85
CA GLU A 113 1.17 -7.66 2.78
C GLU A 113 1.23 -8.66 3.93
N GLN A 114 2.42 -9.17 4.27
CA GLN A 114 2.63 -10.09 5.38
C GLN A 114 2.31 -9.43 6.73
N LEU A 115 2.66 -8.16 6.91
CA LEU A 115 2.29 -7.40 8.11
C LEU A 115 0.78 -7.14 8.18
N SER A 116 0.16 -6.80 7.05
CA SER A 116 -1.28 -6.54 6.96
C SER A 116 -2.11 -7.79 7.27
N ARG A 117 -1.61 -8.99 6.90
CA ARG A 117 -2.22 -10.28 7.24
C ARG A 117 -2.18 -10.61 8.72
N LYS A 118 -1.26 -10.02 9.50
CA LYS A 118 -1.11 -10.30 10.94
C LYS A 118 -2.07 -9.51 11.84
N GLN A 119 -3.04 -8.77 11.28
CA GLN A 119 -4.08 -8.04 12.02
C GLN A 119 -3.53 -7.10 13.12
N LEU A 120 -2.31 -6.60 12.95
CA LEU A 120 -1.71 -5.65 13.89
C LEU A 120 -2.31 -4.27 13.62
N HIS A 121 -2.70 -3.54 14.67
CA HIS A 121 -3.10 -2.13 14.56
C HIS A 121 -1.84 -1.27 14.41
N PHE A 122 -1.28 -1.21 13.20
CA PHE A 122 -0.15 -0.37 12.87
C PHE A 122 -0.51 0.56 11.72
N THR A 123 0.08 1.75 11.76
CA THR A 123 0.09 2.66 10.63
C THR A 123 1.52 2.70 10.08
N TYR A 124 1.70 2.83 8.77
CA TYR A 124 3.04 2.83 8.18
C TYR A 124 3.21 3.95 7.16
N LEU A 125 4.43 4.47 7.11
CA LEU A 125 4.91 5.42 6.14
C LEU A 125 5.95 4.73 5.25
N ALA A 126 5.64 4.56 3.97
CA ALA A 126 6.56 3.96 3.01
C ALA A 126 7.18 5.03 2.09
N ARG A 127 8.50 5.24 2.21
CA ARG A 127 9.32 6.06 1.29
C ARG A 127 10.15 5.15 0.37
N LYS A 128 10.91 5.74 -0.57
CA LYS A 128 11.71 4.99 -1.58
C LYS A 128 12.75 4.06 -0.94
N ASP A 129 13.33 4.45 0.19
CA ASP A 129 14.45 3.80 0.87
C ASP A 129 14.14 3.40 2.33
N LYS A 130 12.97 3.79 2.84
CA LYS A 130 12.61 3.63 4.26
C LYS A 130 11.15 3.22 4.44
N ILE A 131 10.90 2.31 5.37
CA ILE A 131 9.56 2.03 5.90
C ILE A 131 9.58 2.42 7.36
N ILE A 132 8.71 3.35 7.72
CA ILE A 132 8.50 3.75 9.11
C ILE A 132 7.18 3.14 9.57
N LEU A 133 7.23 2.26 10.57
CA LEU A 133 6.06 1.69 11.21
C LEU A 133 5.76 2.47 12.48
N THR A 134 4.50 2.87 12.65
CA THR A 134 3.96 3.45 13.87
C THR A 134 3.04 2.40 14.48
N VAL A 135 3.47 1.81 15.58
CA VAL A 135 2.73 0.75 16.29
C VAL A 135 2.20 1.33 17.60
N GLU A 136 0.93 1.09 17.91
CA GLU A 136 0.36 1.45 19.21
C GLU A 136 1.08 0.64 20.29
N GLN A 137 1.66 1.31 21.29
CA GLN A 137 2.17 0.60 22.45
C GLN A 137 0.97 0.12 23.27
N THR A 138 0.61 -1.16 23.13
CA THR A 138 -0.01 -1.87 24.24
C THR A 138 0.99 -1.81 25.39
N LYS A 139 0.65 -1.08 26.46
CA LYS A 139 1.33 -1.22 27.74
C LYS A 139 1.28 -2.70 28.10
N GLU A 140 2.39 -3.41 27.92
CA GLU A 140 2.64 -4.59 28.75
C GLU A 140 2.63 -4.07 30.18
N GLU A 141 1.66 -4.53 30.96
CA GLU A 141 1.63 -4.33 32.39
C GLU A 141 2.97 -4.85 32.94
N VAL A 142 3.82 -3.90 33.34
CA VAL A 142 4.97 -4.17 34.19
C VAL A 142 4.40 -4.70 35.49
N ASN A 143 4.66 -5.98 35.77
CA ASN A 143 4.43 -6.61 37.07
C ASN A 143 5.80 -6.97 37.66
#